data_AF-A0A1E4ELU1-F1
#
_entry.id   AF-A0A1E4ELU1-F1
#
_cell.length_a   1.000
_cell.length_b   1.000
_cell.length_c   1.000
_cell.angle_alpha   90.00
_cell.angle_beta   90.00
_cell.angle_gamma   90.00
#
_symmetry.space_group_name_H-M   'P 1'
#
loop_
_entity.id
_entity.type
_entity.pdbx_description
1 polymer ?
#
loop_
_entity_poly.entity_id
_entity_poly.type
_entity_poly.pdbx_seq_one_letter_code
_entity_poly.pdbx_strand_id
1 'polypeptide(L)'
;MSYLKAAREKEDHKLSDASTRLGCSRQHLSRLEQGKALATPEQARAIREVYGVPVLEVGHQAKFAALHRELGLSPFQLETVNPDPWRVAYGCWGEKLRTGGLSLARFDWMSHFLPGESSHECYALLQVALAGAEEFLGNPHEWGFDLHPIIDRTGRLLAERMLPGLIYQDSEVDIVLWPQVSMRIDSKHAFRLDCLMLFRIARKVYWIALEFDAGGHDSTKDLYRTQKLGMPIVRITGEEIRQGRVFELLRQRAEEVVRAPREPGPGKSVLRMVVPGRGASWRPQPPTGPR
;
A
#
# COMPACT_ATOMS: atom_id res chain seq x y z
N MET A 1 -2.58 -17.08 -8.73
CA MET A 1 -4.00 -17.44 -8.46
C MET A 1 -4.57 -16.34 -7.58
N SER A 2 -5.79 -15.86 -7.83
CA SER A 2 -6.41 -14.81 -7.00
C SER A 2 -6.87 -15.36 -5.66
N TYR A 3 -6.79 -14.55 -4.61
CA TYR A 3 -7.12 -14.96 -3.24
C TYR A 3 -8.58 -15.42 -3.10
N LEU A 4 -9.54 -14.74 -3.76
CA LEU A 4 -10.96 -15.15 -3.73
C LEU A 4 -11.20 -16.50 -4.42
N LYS A 5 -10.49 -16.74 -5.52
CA LYS A 5 -10.57 -18.03 -6.23
C LYS A 5 -10.05 -19.15 -5.33
N ALA A 6 -8.92 -18.92 -4.66
CA ALA A 6 -8.35 -19.88 -3.71
C ALA A 6 -9.29 -20.14 -2.52
N ALA A 7 -9.94 -19.11 -1.99
CA ALA A 7 -10.92 -19.25 -0.91
C ALA A 7 -12.15 -20.07 -1.36
N ARG A 8 -12.69 -19.81 -2.55
CA ARG A 8 -13.79 -20.61 -3.10
C ARG A 8 -13.41 -22.08 -3.30
N GLU A 9 -12.23 -22.33 -3.87
CA GLU A 9 -11.75 -23.69 -4.16
C GLU A 9 -11.44 -24.47 -2.90
N LYS A 10 -11.01 -23.81 -1.82
CA LYS A 10 -10.82 -24.44 -0.50
C LYS A 10 -12.12 -24.98 0.09
N GLU A 11 -13.25 -24.34 -0.20
CA GLU A 11 -14.59 -24.76 0.25
C GLU A 11 -15.28 -25.70 -0.77
N ASP A 12 -14.55 -26.22 -1.77
CA ASP A 12 -15.06 -27.10 -2.84
C ASP A 12 -16.28 -26.54 -3.61
N HIS A 13 -16.49 -25.22 -3.56
CA HIS A 13 -17.62 -24.59 -4.22
C HIS A 13 -17.36 -24.38 -5.71
N LYS A 14 -18.28 -24.85 -6.57
CA LYS A 14 -18.28 -24.47 -7.99
C LYS A 14 -18.69 -23.00 -8.14
N LEU A 15 -18.23 -22.37 -9.22
CA LEU A 15 -18.54 -20.97 -9.51
C LEU A 15 -20.07 -20.71 -9.62
N SER A 16 -20.84 -21.68 -10.14
CA SER A 16 -22.31 -21.61 -10.18
C SER A 16 -22.91 -21.49 -8.79
N ASP A 17 -22.49 -22.37 -7.89
CA ASP A 17 -23.11 -22.54 -6.58
C ASP A 17 -22.74 -21.36 -5.67
N ALA A 18 -21.47 -20.94 -5.76
CA ALA A 18 -20.96 -19.72 -5.15
C ALA A 18 -21.74 -18.47 -5.62
N SER A 19 -21.99 -18.32 -6.93
CA SER A 19 -22.68 -17.15 -7.46
C SER A 19 -24.12 -17.03 -6.94
N THR A 20 -24.83 -18.17 -6.85
CA THR A 20 -26.17 -18.24 -6.26
C THR A 20 -26.15 -17.87 -4.77
N ARG A 21 -25.22 -18.45 -4.02
CA ARG A 21 -25.09 -18.20 -2.57
C ARG A 21 -24.73 -16.77 -2.23
N LEU A 22 -23.93 -16.11 -3.08
CA LEU A 22 -23.51 -14.72 -2.93
C LEU A 22 -24.49 -13.71 -3.55
N GLY A 23 -25.58 -14.18 -4.17
CA GLY A 23 -26.59 -13.30 -4.78
C GLY A 23 -26.06 -12.46 -5.95
N CYS A 24 -25.10 -12.97 -6.73
CA CYS A 24 -24.52 -12.24 -7.87
C CYS A 24 -24.41 -13.13 -9.12
N SER A 25 -24.17 -12.51 -10.29
CA SER A 25 -24.02 -13.30 -11.53
C SER A 25 -22.68 -14.04 -11.55
N ARG A 26 -22.65 -15.23 -12.19
CA ARG A 26 -21.39 -15.99 -12.43
C ARG A 26 -20.31 -15.13 -13.08
N GLN A 27 -20.70 -14.29 -14.04
CA GLN A 27 -19.78 -13.39 -14.72
C GLN A 27 -19.20 -12.35 -13.76
N HIS A 28 -20.03 -11.77 -12.88
CA HIS A 28 -19.56 -10.81 -11.88
C HIS A 28 -18.61 -11.46 -10.86
N LEU A 29 -18.98 -12.62 -10.32
CA LEU A 29 -18.11 -13.38 -9.41
C LEU A 29 -16.76 -13.73 -10.07
N SER A 30 -16.80 -14.17 -11.33
CA SER A 30 -15.57 -14.43 -12.10
C SER A 30 -14.71 -13.17 -12.26
N ARG A 31 -15.30 -11.97 -12.36
CA ARG A 31 -14.55 -10.71 -12.46
C ARG A 31 -13.89 -10.33 -11.13
N LEU A 32 -14.59 -10.54 -10.02
CA LEU A 32 -14.02 -10.38 -8.67
C LEU A 32 -12.83 -11.34 -8.47
N GLU A 33 -13.02 -12.63 -8.80
CA GLU A 33 -11.95 -13.63 -8.76
C GLU A 33 -10.78 -13.31 -9.69
N GLN A 34 -10.96 -12.53 -10.75
CA GLN A 34 -9.88 -12.14 -11.67
C GLN A 34 -9.24 -10.79 -11.33
N GLY A 35 -9.67 -10.11 -10.26
CA GLY A 35 -9.19 -8.77 -9.93
C GLY A 35 -9.60 -7.70 -10.94
N LYS A 36 -10.71 -7.92 -11.66
CA LYS A 36 -11.26 -7.00 -12.69
C LYS A 36 -12.40 -6.12 -12.16
N ALA A 37 -12.77 -6.31 -10.89
CA ALA A 37 -13.81 -5.56 -10.20
C ALA A 37 -13.54 -5.59 -8.69
N LEU A 38 -14.13 -4.64 -7.98
CA LEU A 38 -14.21 -4.60 -6.53
C LEU A 38 -15.63 -4.96 -6.07
N ALA A 39 -15.76 -5.50 -4.86
CA ALA A 39 -17.05 -5.83 -4.29
C ALA A 39 -17.77 -4.58 -3.76
N THR A 40 -19.10 -4.53 -3.89
CA THR A 40 -19.90 -3.57 -3.10
C THR A 40 -19.89 -3.99 -1.62
N PRO A 41 -20.26 -3.10 -0.68
CA PRO A 41 -20.30 -3.44 0.75
C PRO A 41 -21.19 -4.65 1.07
N GLU A 42 -22.32 -4.79 0.37
CA GLU A 42 -23.25 -5.92 0.52
C GLU A 42 -22.61 -7.22 0.04
N GLN A 43 -21.93 -7.18 -1.12
CA GLN A 43 -21.21 -8.32 -1.67
C GLN A 43 -20.04 -8.72 -0.78
N ALA A 44 -19.28 -7.75 -0.27
CA ALA A 44 -18.18 -8.00 0.64
C ALA A 44 -18.66 -8.66 1.94
N ARG A 45 -19.80 -8.23 2.48
CA ARG A 45 -20.43 -8.87 3.64
C ARG A 45 -20.81 -10.33 3.36
N ALA A 46 -21.48 -10.60 2.23
CA ALA A 46 -21.86 -11.96 1.85
C ALA A 46 -20.64 -12.87 1.64
N ILE A 47 -19.60 -12.36 0.97
CA ILE A 47 -18.35 -13.10 0.73
C ILE A 47 -17.64 -13.40 2.06
N ARG A 48 -17.57 -12.44 2.99
CA ARG A 48 -17.02 -12.65 4.33
C ARG A 48 -17.78 -13.71 5.11
N GLU A 49 -19.12 -13.69 5.05
CA GLU A 49 -19.96 -14.67 5.73
C GLU A 49 -19.77 -16.09 5.18
N VAL A 50 -19.62 -16.22 3.86
CA VAL A 50 -19.49 -17.53 3.20
C VAL A 50 -18.08 -18.11 3.31
N TYR A 51 -17.04 -17.29 3.16
CA TYR A 51 -15.65 -17.78 3.06
C TYR A 51 -14.76 -17.41 4.24
N GLY A 52 -15.22 -16.54 5.15
CA GLY A 52 -14.42 -16.09 6.29
C GLY A 52 -13.16 -15.31 5.90
N VAL A 53 -13.11 -14.74 4.70
CA VAL A 53 -11.96 -13.95 4.21
C VAL A 53 -12.33 -12.47 4.02
N PRO A 54 -11.41 -11.54 4.29
CA PRO A 54 -11.62 -10.12 3.99
C PRO A 54 -11.69 -9.91 2.47
N VAL A 55 -12.33 -8.83 2.04
CA VAL A 55 -12.64 -8.56 0.63
C VAL A 55 -12.26 -7.15 0.25
N LEU A 56 -11.71 -6.97 -0.95
CA LEU A 56 -11.47 -5.63 -1.50
C LEU A 56 -12.80 -4.99 -1.92
N GLU A 57 -13.11 -3.84 -1.34
CA GLU A 57 -14.34 -3.10 -1.54
C GLU A 57 -14.14 -1.87 -2.41
N VAL A 58 -15.19 -1.41 -3.07
CA VAL A 58 -15.18 -0.17 -3.87
C VAL A 58 -14.71 1.04 -3.04
N GLY A 59 -15.03 1.06 -1.74
CA GLY A 59 -14.59 2.12 -0.82
C GLY A 59 -13.08 2.23 -0.64
N HIS A 60 -12.32 1.16 -0.89
CA HIS A 60 -10.86 1.19 -0.78
C HIS A 60 -10.18 1.86 -1.98
N GLN A 61 -10.90 2.10 -3.08
CA GLN A 61 -10.29 2.62 -4.30
C GLN A 61 -10.06 4.13 -4.22
N ALA A 62 -8.81 4.55 -4.39
CA ALA A 62 -8.50 5.92 -4.79
C ALA A 62 -8.96 6.13 -6.23
N LYS A 63 -10.10 6.82 -6.40
CA LYS A 63 -10.86 7.08 -7.65
C LYS A 63 -10.08 6.86 -8.97
N PHE A 64 -10.44 5.82 -9.75
CA PHE A 64 -10.46 5.74 -11.24
C PHE A 64 -10.89 4.31 -11.68
N ALA A 65 -12.20 4.05 -11.81
CA ALA A 65 -12.73 2.70 -12.05
C ALA A 65 -13.18 2.40 -13.50
N ALA A 66 -13.41 3.43 -14.32
CA ALA A 66 -14.09 3.28 -15.61
C ALA A 66 -13.18 2.77 -16.73
N LEU A 67 -11.98 3.34 -16.88
CA LEU A 67 -11.06 3.05 -17.99
C LEU A 67 -10.53 1.60 -17.98
N HIS A 68 -10.26 1.04 -16.79
CA HIS A 68 -9.71 -0.31 -16.65
C HIS A 68 -10.68 -1.41 -17.11
N ARG A 69 -11.99 -1.13 -17.09
CA ARG A 69 -13.03 -2.08 -17.50
C ARG A 69 -13.04 -2.33 -19.00
N GLU A 70 -12.72 -1.32 -19.80
CA GLU A 70 -12.76 -1.37 -21.27
C GLU A 70 -11.51 -2.07 -21.84
N LEU A 71 -10.38 -1.96 -21.16
CA LEU A 71 -9.09 -2.53 -21.60
C LEU A 71 -8.86 -3.98 -21.15
N GLY A 72 -9.81 -4.59 -20.45
CA GLY A 72 -9.70 -5.99 -19.98
C GLY A 72 -8.63 -6.23 -18.90
N LEU A 73 -8.13 -5.16 -18.28
CA LEU A 73 -7.05 -5.16 -17.30
C LEU A 73 -7.52 -5.74 -15.95
N SER A 74 -6.56 -6.25 -15.17
CA SER A 74 -6.79 -6.84 -13.84
C SER A 74 -6.13 -5.98 -12.74
N PRO A 75 -6.56 -4.72 -12.54
CA PRO A 75 -5.88 -3.78 -11.66
C PRO A 75 -5.94 -4.18 -10.18
N PHE A 76 -6.93 -4.99 -9.77
CA PHE A 76 -7.13 -5.42 -8.38
C PHE A 76 -6.61 -6.84 -8.13
N GLN A 77 -5.82 -7.38 -9.06
CA GLN A 77 -5.17 -8.67 -8.85
C GLN A 77 -4.01 -8.50 -7.87
N LEU A 78 -4.27 -8.84 -6.61
CA LEU A 78 -3.27 -8.82 -5.55
C LEU A 78 -2.44 -10.10 -5.52
N GLU A 79 -1.21 -9.96 -5.05
CA GLU A 79 -0.34 -11.09 -4.73
C GLU A 79 -0.75 -11.73 -3.40
N THR A 80 -0.45 -13.01 -3.25
CA THR A 80 -0.66 -13.71 -1.98
C THR A 80 0.35 -13.23 -0.94
N VAL A 81 -0.15 -12.82 0.22
CA VAL A 81 0.64 -12.42 1.39
C VAL A 81 0.96 -13.64 2.26
N ASN A 82 2.16 -13.68 2.83
CA ASN A 82 2.51 -14.64 3.87
C ASN A 82 1.91 -14.18 5.23
N PRO A 83 1.01 -14.96 5.85
CA PRO A 83 0.38 -14.56 7.11
C PRO A 83 1.28 -14.76 8.35
N ASP A 84 2.40 -15.47 8.24
CA ASP A 84 3.21 -15.84 9.42
C ASP A 84 3.77 -14.64 10.20
N PRO A 85 4.38 -13.62 9.55
CA PRO A 85 4.86 -12.45 10.27
C PRO A 85 3.76 -11.68 11.00
N TRP A 86 2.57 -11.59 10.40
CA TRP A 86 1.38 -10.98 11.00
C TRP A 86 0.88 -11.75 12.23
N ARG A 87 0.85 -13.08 12.15
CA ARG A 87 0.48 -13.95 13.26
C ARG A 87 1.45 -13.79 14.44
N VAL A 88 2.76 -13.73 14.17
CA VAL A 88 3.77 -13.49 15.20
C VAL A 88 3.61 -12.10 15.81
N ALA A 89 3.41 -11.06 14.99
CA ALA A 89 3.18 -9.70 15.49
C ALA A 89 1.96 -9.62 16.40
N TYR A 90 0.84 -10.25 16.02
CA TYR A 90 -0.35 -10.31 16.86
C TYR A 90 -0.13 -11.14 18.12
N GLY A 91 0.61 -12.24 18.06
CA GLY A 91 0.96 -13.03 19.23
C GLY A 91 1.80 -12.24 20.26
N CYS A 92 2.75 -11.43 19.78
CA CYS A 92 3.64 -10.65 20.64
C CYS A 92 3.00 -9.36 21.18
N TRP A 93 2.18 -8.67 20.38
CA TRP A 93 1.69 -7.33 20.70
C TRP A 93 0.16 -7.16 20.62
N GLY A 94 -0.60 -8.23 20.35
CA GLY A 94 -2.04 -8.18 20.11
C GLY A 94 -2.85 -7.60 21.27
N GLU A 95 -2.43 -7.81 22.52
CA GLU A 95 -3.09 -7.19 23.66
C GLU A 95 -2.98 -5.66 23.64
N LYS A 96 -1.79 -5.12 23.40
CA LYS A 96 -1.57 -3.67 23.25
C LYS A 96 -2.37 -3.09 22.10
N LEU A 97 -2.45 -3.83 20.98
CA LEU A 97 -3.21 -3.40 19.81
C LEU A 97 -4.72 -3.35 20.10
N ARG A 98 -5.25 -4.35 20.82
CA ARG A 98 -6.68 -4.38 21.20
C ARG A 98 -7.03 -3.27 22.19
N THR A 99 -6.20 -3.05 23.22
CA THR A 99 -6.44 -1.97 24.19
C THR A 99 -6.30 -0.58 23.55
N GLY A 100 -5.46 -0.45 22.52
CA GLY A 100 -5.35 0.75 21.69
C GLY A 100 -6.51 0.98 20.73
N GLY A 101 -7.48 0.06 20.64
CA GLY A 101 -8.68 0.22 19.80
C GLY A 101 -8.56 -0.33 18.38
N LEU A 102 -7.53 -1.14 18.06
CA LEU A 102 -7.46 -1.79 16.76
C LEU A 102 -8.57 -2.85 16.63
N SER A 103 -9.44 -2.69 15.62
CA SER A 103 -10.49 -3.66 15.37
C SER A 103 -9.93 -4.96 14.77
N LEU A 104 -10.58 -6.09 15.07
CA LEU A 104 -10.22 -7.37 14.48
C LEU A 104 -10.38 -7.36 12.95
N ALA A 105 -11.43 -6.71 12.45
CA ALA A 105 -11.66 -6.57 11.00
C ALA A 105 -10.50 -5.85 10.28
N ARG A 106 -9.94 -4.81 10.90
CA ARG A 106 -8.78 -4.09 10.36
C ARG A 106 -7.52 -4.94 10.40
N PHE A 107 -7.28 -5.66 11.50
CA PHE A 107 -6.17 -6.62 11.59
C PHE A 107 -6.29 -7.72 10.51
N ASP A 108 -7.48 -8.28 10.32
CA ASP A 108 -7.72 -9.34 9.33
C ASP A 108 -7.47 -8.81 7.91
N TRP A 109 -7.93 -7.59 7.59
CA TRP A 109 -7.64 -6.97 6.29
C TRP A 109 -6.13 -6.81 6.08
N MET A 110 -5.43 -6.22 7.05
CA MET A 110 -4.00 -5.95 6.94
C MET A 110 -3.19 -7.24 6.79
N SER A 111 -3.48 -8.26 7.60
CA SER A 111 -2.77 -9.54 7.54
C SER A 111 -3.03 -10.33 6.26
N HIS A 112 -4.12 -10.06 5.57
CA HIS A 112 -4.45 -10.73 4.31
C HIS A 112 -3.91 -10.00 3.07
N PHE A 113 -3.79 -8.67 3.12
CA PHE A 113 -3.49 -7.87 1.93
C PHE A 113 -2.18 -7.09 1.99
N LEU A 114 -1.67 -6.74 3.17
CA LEU A 114 -0.41 -6.00 3.28
C LEU A 114 0.78 -6.97 3.37
N PRO A 115 1.72 -6.94 2.40
CA PRO A 115 2.95 -7.70 2.55
C PRO A 115 3.78 -7.19 3.74
N GLY A 116 4.45 -8.12 4.41
CA GLY A 116 5.42 -7.85 5.47
C GLY A 116 6.30 -9.08 5.64
N GLU A 117 7.59 -8.89 5.88
CA GLU A 117 8.55 -9.99 5.99
C GLU A 117 8.95 -10.30 7.42
N SER A 118 8.85 -9.31 8.30
CA SER A 118 9.12 -9.47 9.72
C SER A 118 7.93 -9.07 10.58
N SER A 119 7.87 -9.64 11.79
CA SER A 119 6.86 -9.25 12.78
C SER A 119 7.01 -7.80 13.22
N HIS A 120 8.23 -7.23 13.13
CA HIS A 120 8.49 -5.82 13.42
C HIS A 120 7.88 -4.90 12.37
N GLU A 121 8.05 -5.19 11.07
CA GLU A 121 7.37 -4.44 10.00
C GLU A 121 5.85 -4.49 10.16
N CYS A 122 5.30 -5.69 10.41
CA CYS A 122 3.86 -5.87 10.58
C CYS A 122 3.35 -5.07 11.79
N TYR A 123 4.07 -5.10 12.92
CA TYR A 123 3.71 -4.31 14.10
C TYR A 123 3.85 -2.80 13.86
N ALA A 124 4.83 -2.37 13.07
CA ALA A 124 4.99 -0.98 12.68
C ALA A 124 3.79 -0.48 11.86
N LEU A 125 3.33 -1.26 10.88
CA LEU A 125 2.11 -0.96 10.11
C LEU A 125 0.86 -0.91 11.02
N LEU A 126 0.76 -1.82 12.00
CA LEU A 126 -0.36 -1.83 12.96
C LEU A 126 -0.39 -0.57 13.85
N GLN A 127 0.77 -0.01 14.19
CA GLN A 127 0.84 1.28 14.90
C GLN A 127 0.36 2.45 14.04
N VAL A 128 0.63 2.42 12.74
CA VAL A 128 0.13 3.43 11.80
C VAL A 128 -1.40 3.34 11.66
N ALA A 129 -1.92 2.12 11.59
CA ALA A 129 -3.37 1.88 11.60
C ALA A 129 -4.04 2.33 12.91
N LEU A 130 -3.40 2.09 14.05
CA LEU A 130 -3.85 2.58 15.37
C LEU A 130 -3.90 4.11 15.45
N ALA A 131 -2.97 4.79 14.77
CA ALA A 131 -2.96 6.25 14.69
C ALA A 131 -4.10 6.82 13.82
N GLY A 132 -4.92 5.97 13.20
CA GLY A 132 -6.08 6.38 12.40
C GLY A 132 -5.88 6.26 10.90
N ALA A 133 -4.78 5.65 10.43
CA ALA A 133 -4.65 5.36 9.01
C ALA A 133 -5.68 4.31 8.56
N GLU A 134 -6.20 4.48 7.35
CA GLU A 134 -7.23 3.64 6.74
C GLU A 134 -6.65 2.76 5.64
N GLU A 135 -7.33 1.65 5.37
CA GLU A 135 -7.03 0.74 4.28
C GLU A 135 -7.29 1.41 2.92
N PHE A 136 -6.37 1.32 1.97
CA PHE A 136 -6.61 1.78 0.61
C PHE A 136 -5.95 0.92 -0.46
N LEU A 137 -6.41 1.11 -1.70
CA LEU A 137 -5.83 0.59 -2.93
C LEU A 137 -5.46 1.77 -3.84
N GLY A 138 -4.20 1.81 -4.26
CA GLY A 138 -3.73 2.82 -5.20
C GLY A 138 -2.47 2.40 -5.93
N ASN A 139 -2.23 3.04 -7.06
CA ASN A 139 -1.01 2.85 -7.84
C ASN A 139 -0.07 4.03 -7.61
N PRO A 140 1.15 3.82 -7.08
CA PRO A 140 2.08 4.93 -6.83
C PRO A 140 2.37 5.78 -8.08
N HIS A 141 2.38 5.18 -9.28
CA HIS A 141 2.60 5.92 -10.53
C HIS A 141 1.44 6.87 -10.86
N GLU A 142 0.19 6.47 -10.61
CA GLU A 142 -0.98 7.35 -10.75
C GLU A 142 -0.95 8.52 -9.76
N TRP A 143 -0.22 8.36 -8.66
CA TRP A 143 -0.02 9.37 -7.62
C TRP A 143 1.22 10.24 -7.87
N GLY A 144 1.88 10.09 -9.02
CA GLY A 144 3.02 10.89 -9.44
C GLY A 144 4.37 10.37 -8.97
N PHE A 145 4.49 9.08 -8.64
CA PHE A 145 5.81 8.45 -8.47
C PHE A 145 6.41 8.13 -9.83
N ASP A 146 7.52 8.76 -10.18
CA ASP A 146 8.17 8.58 -11.49
C ASP A 146 9.69 8.40 -11.41
N LEU A 147 10.26 8.29 -10.19
CA LEU A 147 11.71 8.11 -10.02
C LEU A 147 12.20 6.77 -10.58
N HIS A 148 11.46 5.68 -10.29
CA HIS A 148 11.85 4.32 -10.68
C HIS A 148 10.63 3.52 -11.11
N PRO A 149 10.74 2.64 -12.13
CA PRO A 149 9.68 1.69 -12.43
C PRO A 149 9.43 0.73 -11.26
N ILE A 150 8.18 0.62 -10.83
CA ILE A 150 7.78 -0.39 -9.84
C ILE A 150 7.60 -1.73 -10.54
N ILE A 151 8.13 -2.78 -9.92
CA ILE A 151 8.05 -4.16 -10.39
C ILE A 151 7.40 -5.05 -9.33
N ASP A 152 6.75 -6.12 -9.79
CA ASP A 152 6.25 -7.18 -8.93
C ASP A 152 7.35 -8.17 -8.54
N ARG A 153 7.00 -9.16 -7.70
CA ARG A 153 7.94 -10.19 -7.23
C ARG A 153 8.52 -11.07 -8.33
N THR A 154 7.91 -11.08 -9.52
CA THR A 154 8.41 -11.80 -10.71
C THR A 154 9.28 -10.92 -11.60
N GLY A 155 9.50 -9.67 -11.20
CA GLY A 155 10.31 -8.69 -11.92
C GLY A 155 9.57 -7.99 -13.07
N ARG A 156 8.26 -8.17 -13.20
CA ARG A 156 7.44 -7.52 -14.23
C ARG A 156 6.98 -6.15 -13.76
N LEU A 157 6.81 -5.21 -14.69
CA LEU A 157 6.30 -3.88 -14.37
C LEU A 157 4.94 -3.92 -13.68
N LEU A 158 4.71 -3.01 -12.74
CA LEU A 158 3.43 -2.88 -12.04
C LEU A 158 2.30 -2.55 -13.01
N ALA A 159 2.60 -1.68 -14.00
CA ALA A 159 1.63 -1.14 -14.96
C ALA A 159 0.46 -0.46 -14.23
N GLU A 160 -0.79 -0.78 -14.57
CA GLU A 160 -2.01 -0.25 -13.94
C GLU A 160 -2.41 -0.93 -12.63
N ARG A 161 -1.66 -1.95 -12.17
CA ARG A 161 -2.03 -2.68 -10.94
C ARG A 161 -2.00 -1.77 -9.72
N MET A 162 -3.04 -1.88 -8.91
CA MET A 162 -3.13 -1.19 -7.63
C MET A 162 -2.48 -2.03 -6.54
N LEU A 163 -1.78 -1.35 -5.65
CA LEU A 163 -1.16 -1.94 -4.48
C LEU A 163 -1.98 -1.59 -3.23
N PRO A 164 -2.12 -2.51 -2.28
CA PRO A 164 -2.72 -2.23 -0.99
C PRO A 164 -1.76 -1.43 -0.12
N GLY A 165 -2.31 -0.57 0.71
CA GLY A 165 -1.53 0.26 1.60
C GLY A 165 -2.35 0.83 2.75
N LEU A 166 -1.71 1.73 3.49
CA LEU A 166 -2.35 2.55 4.54
C LEU A 166 -2.30 4.03 4.16
N ILE A 167 -3.40 4.74 4.36
CA ILE A 167 -3.50 6.18 4.13
C ILE A 167 -3.96 6.89 5.40
N TYR A 168 -3.19 7.87 5.84
CA TYR A 168 -3.54 8.80 6.91
C TYR A 168 -3.68 10.20 6.31
N GLN A 169 -4.77 10.90 6.64
CA GLN A 169 -5.01 12.26 6.17
C GLN A 169 -5.57 13.11 7.30
N ASP A 170 -4.97 14.28 7.50
CA ASP A 170 -5.49 15.29 8.44
C ASP A 170 -5.40 16.74 7.87
N SER A 171 -5.56 17.74 8.75
CA SER A 171 -5.45 19.15 8.36
C SER A 171 -4.04 19.59 7.98
N GLU A 172 -3.01 18.90 8.43
CA GLU A 172 -1.60 19.30 8.37
C GLU A 172 -0.81 18.46 7.35
N VAL A 173 -0.99 17.14 7.39
CA VAL A 173 -0.20 16.16 6.65
C VAL A 173 -1.07 15.04 6.05
N ASP A 174 -0.60 14.49 4.92
CA ASP A 174 -1.02 13.17 4.47
C ASP A 174 0.18 12.23 4.47
N ILE A 175 -0.04 10.99 4.92
CA ILE A 175 0.95 9.91 4.88
C ILE A 175 0.31 8.74 4.15
N VAL A 176 0.94 8.29 3.08
CA VAL A 176 0.49 7.10 2.33
C VAL A 176 1.63 6.11 2.31
N LEU A 177 1.37 4.88 2.75
CA LEU A 177 2.36 3.80 2.83
C LEU A 177 1.97 2.65 1.92
N TRP A 178 2.87 2.29 1.01
CA TRP A 178 2.84 1.03 0.27
C TRP A 178 3.96 0.11 0.76
N PRO A 179 3.64 -0.98 1.48
CA PRO A 179 4.66 -1.88 2.00
C PRO A 179 5.28 -2.76 0.93
N GLN A 180 6.55 -3.15 1.14
CA GLN A 180 7.31 -4.13 0.37
C GLN A 180 7.37 -3.85 -1.15
N VAL A 181 7.38 -2.58 -1.54
CA VAL A 181 7.46 -2.14 -2.95
C VAL A 181 8.85 -2.43 -3.52
N SER A 182 8.88 -3.15 -4.64
CA SER A 182 10.11 -3.42 -5.41
C SER A 182 10.24 -2.46 -6.58
N MET A 183 11.42 -1.88 -6.75
CA MET A 183 11.72 -0.92 -7.80
C MET A 183 12.92 -1.36 -8.62
N ARG A 184 12.82 -1.19 -9.94
CA ARG A 184 13.94 -1.40 -10.86
C ARG A 184 14.76 -0.12 -10.94
N ILE A 185 16.01 -0.17 -10.48
CA ILE A 185 16.90 1.00 -10.47
C ILE A 185 17.66 1.11 -11.80
N ASP A 186 18.18 -0.01 -12.27
CA ASP A 186 18.85 -0.13 -13.57
C ASP A 186 18.74 -1.57 -14.10
N SER A 187 19.38 -1.88 -15.23
CA SER A 187 19.32 -3.21 -15.86
C SER A 187 19.78 -4.36 -14.97
N LYS A 188 20.61 -4.08 -13.95
CA LYS A 188 21.20 -5.08 -13.06
C LYS A 188 20.64 -5.04 -11.65
N HIS A 189 20.09 -3.91 -11.23
CA HIS A 189 19.68 -3.70 -9.83
C HIS A 189 18.18 -3.51 -9.70
N ALA A 190 17.60 -4.29 -8.79
CA ALA A 190 16.27 -4.07 -8.25
C ALA A 190 16.36 -4.04 -6.72
N PHE A 191 15.70 -3.07 -6.10
CA PHE A 191 15.66 -2.94 -4.65
C PHE A 191 14.23 -2.98 -4.17
N ARG A 192 14.01 -3.68 -3.07
CA ARG A 192 12.73 -3.70 -2.36
C ARG A 192 12.85 -2.90 -1.09
N LEU A 193 11.96 -1.94 -0.91
CA LEU A 193 11.82 -1.10 0.28
C LEU A 193 10.89 -1.77 1.26
N ASP A 194 11.09 -1.58 2.57
CA ASP A 194 10.08 -2.01 3.55
C ASP A 194 8.76 -1.26 3.35
N CYS A 195 8.84 0.04 3.05
CA CYS A 195 7.71 0.85 2.61
C CYS A 195 8.14 1.95 1.62
N LEU A 196 7.33 2.16 0.59
CA LEU A 196 7.32 3.41 -0.18
C LEU A 196 6.32 4.37 0.48
N MET A 197 6.77 5.55 0.86
CA MET A 197 5.95 6.57 1.50
C MET A 197 5.74 7.78 0.58
N LEU A 198 4.48 8.18 0.41
CA LEU A 198 4.14 9.53 -0.01
C LEU A 198 3.85 10.36 1.24
N PHE A 199 4.56 11.47 1.38
CA PHE A 199 4.39 12.42 2.47
C PHE A 199 3.98 13.76 1.88
N ARG A 200 2.77 14.23 2.21
CA ARG A 200 2.30 15.57 1.85
C ARG A 200 2.31 16.43 3.10
N ILE A 201 2.98 17.58 3.03
CA ILE A 201 2.88 18.62 4.05
C ILE A 201 2.59 19.95 3.36
N ALA A 202 1.55 20.64 3.83
CA ALA A 202 0.96 21.78 3.11
C ALA A 202 0.61 21.42 1.65
N ARG A 203 1.22 22.11 0.65
CA ARG A 203 0.98 21.90 -0.79
C ARG A 203 2.10 21.13 -1.51
N LYS A 204 3.06 20.59 -0.75
CA LYS A 204 4.22 19.89 -1.30
C LYS A 204 4.09 18.40 -1.04
N VAL A 205 4.44 17.62 -2.05
CA VAL A 205 4.45 16.16 -2.02
C VAL A 205 5.89 15.67 -2.09
N TYR A 206 6.22 14.67 -1.27
CA TYR A 206 7.53 14.07 -1.20
C TYR A 206 7.42 12.55 -1.22
N TRP A 207 8.29 11.90 -2.00
CA TRP A 207 8.46 10.46 -1.99
C TRP A 207 9.65 10.10 -1.11
N ILE A 208 9.41 9.22 -0.14
CA ILE A 208 10.38 8.83 0.89
C ILE A 208 10.43 7.30 0.93
N ALA A 209 11.64 6.76 0.96
CA ALA A 209 11.87 5.35 1.27
C ALA A 209 11.83 5.16 2.79
N LEU A 210 11.04 4.20 3.25
CA LEU A 210 10.91 3.86 4.66
C LEU A 210 11.51 2.47 4.89
N GLU A 211 12.37 2.38 5.91
CA GLU A 211 13.05 1.15 6.31
C GLU A 211 12.78 0.89 7.81
N PHE A 212 12.34 -0.31 8.15
CA PHE A 212 12.08 -0.81 9.50
C PHE A 212 13.22 -1.74 9.91
N ASP A 213 14.19 -1.22 10.68
CA ASP A 213 15.40 -1.96 11.02
C ASP A 213 15.22 -2.82 12.27
N ALA A 214 15.15 -4.14 12.11
CA ALA A 214 15.12 -5.08 13.24
C ALA A 214 16.52 -5.47 13.80
N GLY A 215 17.60 -4.88 13.29
CA GLY A 215 18.97 -5.06 13.76
C GLY A 215 19.88 -5.74 12.73
N GLY A 216 20.89 -5.01 12.24
CA GLY A 216 22.02 -5.54 11.47
C GLY A 216 22.32 -4.71 10.22
N HIS A 217 23.12 -3.64 10.35
CA HIS A 217 23.48 -2.78 9.22
C HIS A 217 24.91 -2.98 8.74
N ASP A 218 25.03 -3.16 7.43
CA ASP A 218 26.28 -3.04 6.69
C ASP A 218 26.33 -1.63 6.09
N SER A 219 27.08 -0.74 6.73
CA SER A 219 27.16 0.69 6.39
C SER A 219 27.59 0.96 4.93
N THR A 220 28.33 0.03 4.33
CA THR A 220 28.82 0.17 2.95
C THR A 220 27.73 -0.14 1.94
N LYS A 221 26.94 -1.20 2.17
CA LYS A 221 25.80 -1.55 1.31
C LYS A 221 24.68 -0.52 1.40
N ASP A 222 24.47 0.04 2.58
CA ASP A 222 23.46 1.07 2.81
C ASP A 222 23.79 2.37 2.06
N LEU A 223 25.06 2.79 2.04
CA LEU A 223 25.47 3.97 1.29
C LEU A 223 25.26 3.80 -0.22
N TYR A 224 25.67 2.65 -0.76
CA TYR A 224 25.48 2.33 -2.18
C TYR A 224 23.99 2.30 -2.56
N ARG A 225 23.16 1.62 -1.75
CA ARG A 225 21.70 1.52 -1.94
C ARG A 225 21.06 2.91 -1.89
N THR A 226 21.42 3.73 -0.91
CA THR A 226 20.89 5.10 -0.75
C THR A 226 21.21 5.98 -1.95
N GLN A 227 22.47 5.98 -2.41
CA GLN A 227 22.89 6.75 -3.58
C GLN A 227 22.14 6.32 -4.86
N LYS A 228 21.95 5.01 -5.04
CA LYS A 228 21.26 4.44 -6.20
C LYS A 228 19.76 4.68 -6.19
N LEU A 229 19.12 4.64 -5.01
CA LEU A 229 17.71 4.96 -4.85
C LEU A 229 17.43 6.44 -5.19
N GLY A 230 18.33 7.35 -4.85
CA GLY A 230 18.14 8.78 -5.13
C GLY A 230 16.93 9.38 -4.42
N MET A 231 16.49 8.75 -3.31
CA MET A 231 15.34 9.14 -2.51
C MET A 231 15.78 9.44 -1.07
N PRO A 232 15.10 10.38 -0.40
CA PRO A 232 15.23 10.51 1.05
C PRO A 232 14.81 9.20 1.74
N ILE A 233 15.53 8.83 2.81
CA ILE A 233 15.24 7.64 3.60
C ILE A 233 14.86 8.06 5.02
N VAL A 234 13.75 7.50 5.52
CA VAL A 234 13.41 7.49 6.95
C VAL A 234 13.64 6.07 7.46
N ARG A 235 14.37 5.94 8.55
CA ARG A 235 14.57 4.66 9.25
C ARG A 235 13.86 4.71 10.59
N ILE A 236 13.22 3.61 10.97
CA ILE A 236 12.70 3.39 12.33
C ILE A 236 13.30 2.09 12.85
N THR A 237 13.89 2.14 14.03
CA THR A 237 14.59 1.00 14.64
C THR A 237 13.61 0.05 15.32
N GLY A 238 14.04 -1.20 15.52
CA GLY A 238 13.25 -2.22 16.21
C GLY A 238 12.94 -1.84 17.66
N GLU A 239 13.82 -1.08 18.31
CA GLU A 239 13.55 -0.51 19.64
C GLU A 239 12.39 0.49 19.59
N GLU A 240 12.42 1.42 18.64
CA GLU A 240 11.36 2.42 18.45
C GLU A 240 10.02 1.78 18.07
N ILE A 241 10.06 0.72 17.25
CA ILE A 241 8.91 -0.11 16.93
C ILE A 241 8.35 -0.74 18.22
N ARG A 242 9.20 -1.37 19.05
CA ARG A 242 8.76 -2.00 20.31
C ARG A 242 8.15 -1.00 21.29
N GLN A 243 8.63 0.24 21.28
CA GLN A 243 8.13 1.34 22.12
C GLN A 243 6.79 1.93 21.66
N GLY A 244 6.26 1.55 20.49
CA GLY A 244 4.99 2.07 20.02
C GLY A 244 5.07 3.47 19.40
N ARG A 245 6.26 3.90 18.95
CA ARG A 245 6.53 5.28 18.52
C ARG A 245 6.55 5.47 17.00
N VAL A 246 6.16 4.46 16.23
CA VAL A 246 6.33 4.46 14.77
C VAL A 246 5.67 5.67 14.12
N PHE A 247 4.38 5.91 14.40
CA PHE A 247 3.65 6.98 13.73
C PHE A 247 4.21 8.38 14.05
N GLU A 248 4.48 8.65 15.33
CA GLU A 248 5.11 9.90 15.80
C GLU A 248 6.44 10.14 15.07
N LEU A 249 7.32 9.14 15.06
CA LEU A 249 8.65 9.23 14.46
C LEU A 249 8.60 9.31 12.94
N LEU A 250 7.66 8.63 12.28
CA LEU A 250 7.45 8.75 10.84
C LEU A 250 7.16 10.19 10.46
N ARG A 251 6.20 10.82 11.15
CA ARG A 251 5.85 12.22 10.91
C ARG A 251 7.04 13.14 11.17
N GLN A 252 7.67 13.03 12.35
CA GLN A 252 8.79 13.86 12.74
C GLN A 252 9.95 13.77 11.74
N ARG A 253 10.41 12.55 11.43
CA ARG A 253 11.58 12.32 10.56
C ARG A 253 11.28 12.65 9.10
N ALA A 254 10.05 12.39 8.63
CA ALA A 254 9.65 12.83 7.29
C ALA A 254 9.74 14.36 7.17
N GLU A 255 9.25 15.10 8.17
CA GLU A 255 9.37 16.56 8.20
C GLU A 255 10.83 17.03 8.23
N GLU A 256 11.68 16.44 9.07
CA GLU A 256 13.11 16.76 9.16
C GLU A 256 13.81 16.57 7.80
N VAL A 257 13.60 15.42 7.16
CA VAL A 257 14.27 15.04 5.91
C VAL A 257 13.81 15.90 4.72
N VAL A 258 12.55 16.38 4.71
CA VAL A 258 12.06 17.27 3.63
C VAL A 258 12.36 18.75 3.88
N ARG A 259 12.63 19.15 5.13
CA ARG A 259 13.02 20.52 5.51
C ARG A 259 14.53 20.75 5.48
N ALA A 260 15.35 19.70 5.60
CA ALA A 260 16.80 19.82 5.53
C ALA A 260 17.27 20.52 4.23
N PRO A 261 18.22 21.48 4.32
CA PRO A 261 18.85 22.06 3.14
C PRO A 261 19.49 20.93 2.32
N ARG A 262 19.02 20.73 1.10
CA ARG A 262 19.65 19.77 0.20
C ARG A 262 20.87 20.45 -0.43
N GLU A 263 22.06 19.93 -0.15
CA GLU A 263 23.23 20.28 -0.97
C GLU A 263 22.90 19.96 -2.44
N PRO A 264 23.27 20.83 -3.39
CA PRO A 264 23.05 20.58 -4.80
C PRO A 264 23.94 19.42 -5.25
N GLY A 265 23.41 18.20 -5.14
CA GLY A 265 23.99 17.02 -5.78
C GLY A 265 23.98 17.17 -7.30
N PRO A 266 24.93 16.55 -8.01
CA PRO A 266 25.05 16.71 -9.45
C PRO A 266 23.85 16.05 -10.15
N GLY A 267 22.97 16.90 -10.68
CA GLY A 267 22.03 16.56 -11.75
C GLY A 267 21.00 15.48 -11.43
N LYS A 268 19.90 15.85 -10.76
CA LYS A 268 18.52 15.50 -11.12
C LYS A 268 17.56 16.26 -10.21
N SER A 269 16.77 17.14 -10.82
CA SER A 269 15.69 17.89 -10.18
C SER A 269 14.73 16.92 -9.49
N VAL A 270 14.65 16.97 -8.17
CA VAL A 270 13.56 16.32 -7.44
C VAL A 270 12.28 17.06 -7.80
N LEU A 271 11.33 16.36 -8.38
CA LEU A 271 10.04 16.90 -8.78
C LEU A 271 9.32 17.51 -7.59
N ARG A 272 9.35 18.85 -7.53
CA ARG A 272 8.42 19.65 -6.76
C ARG A 272 7.13 19.75 -7.58
N MET A 273 6.17 18.86 -7.35
CA MET A 273 4.80 19.17 -7.77
C MET A 273 4.19 20.15 -6.78
N VAL A 274 3.80 21.32 -7.29
CA VAL A 274 2.96 22.28 -6.57
C VAL A 274 1.50 21.94 -6.89
N VAL A 275 0.73 21.52 -5.89
CA VAL A 275 -0.70 21.21 -6.08
C VAL A 275 -1.56 22.41 -5.64
N PRO A 276 -2.62 22.79 -6.39
CA PRO A 276 -3.53 23.88 -6.01
C PRO A 276 -4.28 23.60 -4.69
N GLY A 277 -4.70 24.67 -4.01
CA GLY A 277 -5.22 24.64 -2.64
C GLY A 277 -6.55 23.92 -2.39
N ARG A 278 -6.80 23.64 -1.10
CA ARG A 278 -8.03 23.02 -0.56
C ARG A 278 -9.28 23.74 -1.08
N GLY A 279 -10.16 22.98 -1.73
CA GLY A 279 -11.39 23.47 -2.37
C GLY A 279 -11.66 22.84 -3.74
N ALA A 280 -10.63 22.30 -4.41
CA ALA A 280 -10.80 21.51 -5.61
C ALA A 280 -11.07 20.04 -5.24
N SER A 281 -12.27 19.55 -5.51
CA SER A 281 -12.44 18.12 -5.80
C SER A 281 -11.38 17.74 -6.84
N TRP A 282 -10.65 16.64 -6.63
CA TRP A 282 -9.82 16.03 -7.67
C TRP A 282 -10.66 15.80 -8.94
N ARG A 283 -10.67 16.79 -9.84
CA ARG A 283 -11.20 16.74 -11.19
C ARG A 283 -10.05 17.18 -12.09
N PRO A 284 -9.36 16.26 -12.76
CA PRO A 284 -8.68 16.61 -13.99
C PRO A 284 -9.75 17.14 -14.94
N GLN A 285 -9.58 18.34 -15.47
CA GLN A 285 -10.37 18.72 -16.64
C GLN A 285 -9.98 17.79 -17.80
N PRO A 286 -10.94 17.34 -18.62
CA PRO A 286 -10.61 16.65 -19.85
C PRO A 286 -9.68 17.54 -20.68
N PRO A 287 -8.79 16.97 -21.51
CA PRO A 287 -7.95 17.76 -22.39
C PRO A 287 -8.85 18.62 -23.28
N THR A 288 -8.89 19.92 -23.03
CA THR A 288 -9.37 20.91 -23.99
C THR A 288 -8.25 21.10 -24.99
N GLY A 289 -8.16 20.20 -25.97
CA GLY A 289 -7.33 20.43 -27.14
C GLY A 289 -7.99 21.46 -28.04
N PRO A 290 -7.24 22.42 -28.63
CA PRO A 290 -7.64 23.07 -29.85
C PRO A 290 -7.05 22.34 -31.05
N ARG A 291 -7.92 21.69 -31.84
CA ARG A 291 -8.07 21.73 -33.30
C ARG A 291 -8.83 20.50 -33.77
#